data_AF-A0A4D4MEX1-F1
#
_entry.id   AF-A0A4D4MEX1-F1
#
_cell.length_a   1.000
_cell.length_b   1.000
_cell.length_c   1.000
_cell.angle_alpha   90.00
_cell.angle_beta   90.00
_cell.angle_gamma   90.00
#
_symmetry.space_group_name_H-M   'P 1'
#
loop_
_entity.id
_entity.type
_entity.pdbx_description
1 polymer ?
#
loop_
_entity_poly.entity_id
_entity_poly.type
_entity_poly.pdbx_seq_one_letter_code
_entity_poly.pdbx_strand_id
1 'polypeptide(L)'
;MGRDREDRRAGALAAGAAFEARRREGPDELQAELWLSAGPGRRIRAVADLSGLQPAQILAQLAERVVVSEDGTVSVPPFMPSR
;
A
#
# COMPACT_ATOMS: atom_id res chain seq x y z
N MET A 1 18.04 -1.91 -26.42
CA MET A 1 17.60 -1.22 -25.18
C MET A 1 16.10 -0.88 -25.13
N GLY A 2 15.27 -1.21 -26.14
CA GLY A 2 13.82 -0.89 -26.14
C GLY A 2 12.90 -2.00 -25.59
N ARG A 3 13.17 -3.28 -25.94
CA ARG A 3 12.34 -4.45 -25.58
C ARG A 3 12.12 -4.63 -24.08
N ASP A 4 13.19 -4.52 -23.29
CA ASP A 4 13.13 -4.73 -21.84
C ASP A 4 12.21 -3.73 -21.09
N ARG A 5 12.03 -2.53 -21.67
CA ARG A 5 11.12 -1.51 -21.12
C ARG A 5 9.66 -1.77 -21.51
N GLU A 6 9.46 -2.33 -22.69
CA GLU A 6 8.17 -2.70 -23.24
C GLU A 6 7.62 -3.97 -22.55
N ASP A 7 8.48 -4.95 -22.31
CA ASP A 7 8.17 -6.19 -21.59
C ASP A 7 7.80 -5.90 -20.12
N ARG A 8 8.53 -4.99 -19.45
CA ARG A 8 8.15 -4.54 -18.10
C ARG A 8 6.81 -3.80 -18.06
N ARG A 9 6.53 -3.00 -19.09
CA ARG A 9 5.25 -2.28 -19.19
C ARG A 9 4.09 -3.25 -19.43
N ALA A 10 4.29 -4.23 -20.31
CA ALA A 10 3.31 -5.28 -20.56
C ALA A 10 3.04 -6.12 -19.29
N GLY A 11 4.09 -6.47 -18.53
CA GLY A 11 3.95 -7.17 -17.25
C GLY A 11 3.18 -6.37 -16.19
N ALA A 12 3.43 -5.06 -16.08
CA ALA A 12 2.70 -4.19 -15.16
C ALA A 12 1.21 -4.05 -15.55
N LEU A 13 0.91 -3.96 -16.85
CA LEU A 13 -0.47 -3.90 -17.35
C LEU A 13 -1.21 -5.21 -17.14
N ALA A 14 -0.56 -6.35 -17.37
CA ALA A 14 -1.14 -7.67 -17.12
C ALA A 14 -1.42 -7.91 -15.63
N ALA A 15 -0.52 -7.47 -14.74
CA ALA A 15 -0.72 -7.56 -13.29
C ALA A 15 -1.90 -6.69 -12.82
N GLY A 16 -2.06 -5.48 -13.39
CA GLY A 16 -3.23 -4.63 -13.14
C GLY A 16 -4.53 -5.26 -13.63
N ALA A 17 -4.54 -5.86 -14.83
CA ALA A 17 -5.72 -6.53 -15.37
C ALA A 17 -6.12 -7.78 -14.57
N ALA A 18 -5.14 -8.58 -14.10
CA ALA A 18 -5.39 -9.74 -13.26
C ALA A 18 -5.92 -9.34 -11.86
N PHE A 19 -5.47 -8.21 -11.35
CA PHE A 19 -5.96 -7.63 -10.11
C PHE A 19 -7.42 -7.13 -10.25
N GLU A 20 -7.74 -6.42 -11.34
CA GLU A 20 -9.11 -5.98 -11.65
C GLU A 20 -10.08 -7.15 -11.90
N ALA A 21 -9.60 -8.24 -12.54
CA ALA A 21 -10.40 -9.45 -12.72
C ALA A 21 -10.73 -10.10 -11.37
N ARG A 22 -9.75 -10.20 -10.47
CA ARG A 22 -9.93 -10.76 -9.13
C ARG A 22 -10.86 -9.89 -8.26
N ARG A 23 -10.85 -8.57 -8.47
CA ARG A 23 -11.76 -7.62 -7.79
C ARG A 23 -13.22 -7.81 -8.18
N ARG A 24 -13.51 -8.19 -9.43
CA ARG A 24 -14.89 -8.45 -9.90
C ARG A 24 -15.49 -9.75 -9.35
N GLU A 25 -14.67 -10.65 -8.82
CA GLU A 25 -15.08 -11.97 -8.34
C GLU A 25 -15.19 -12.07 -6.80
N GLY A 26 -14.86 -11.01 -6.05
CA GLY A 26 -14.94 -10.98 -4.58
C GLY A 26 -16.29 -10.51 -4.02
N PRO A 27 -16.70 -10.98 -2.82
CA PRO A 27 -18.02 -10.73 -2.21
C PRO A 27 -18.16 -9.25 -1.77
N ASP A 28 -19.33 -8.85 -1.26
CA ASP A 28 -19.74 -7.52 -0.76
C ASP A 28 -18.86 -6.89 0.36
N GLU A 29 -17.55 -7.14 0.39
CA GLU A 29 -16.56 -6.44 1.18
C GLU A 29 -16.04 -5.24 0.38
N LEU A 30 -16.21 -4.03 0.91
CA LEU A 30 -15.62 -2.82 0.34
C LEU A 30 -14.09 -2.97 0.31
N GLN A 31 -13.54 -3.37 -0.85
CA GLN A 31 -12.10 -3.36 -1.07
C GLN A 31 -11.61 -1.92 -1.24
N ALA A 32 -11.04 -1.38 -0.17
CA ALA A 32 -10.33 -0.11 -0.23
C ALA A 32 -8.93 -0.34 -0.81
N GLU A 33 -8.69 0.23 -1.99
CA GLU A 33 -7.37 0.23 -2.63
C GLU A 33 -6.65 1.54 -2.38
N LEU A 34 -5.36 1.45 -2.02
CA LEU A 34 -4.52 2.62 -1.77
C LEU A 34 -3.31 2.63 -2.71
N TRP A 35 -3.28 3.62 -3.61
CA TRP A 35 -2.15 3.88 -4.49
C TRP A 35 -1.18 4.85 -3.82
N LEU A 36 0.01 4.36 -3.48
CA LEU A 36 1.06 5.16 -2.87
C LEU A 36 2.11 5.57 -3.91
N SER A 37 2.64 6.78 -3.76
CA SER A 37 3.85 7.16 -4.49
C SER A 37 5.03 6.25 -4.10
N ALA A 38 6.02 6.15 -4.99
CA ALA A 38 7.07 5.15 -4.87
C ALA A 38 7.91 5.26 -3.58
N GLY A 39 8.10 6.48 -3.04
CA GLY A 39 8.86 6.71 -1.82
C GLY A 39 8.19 6.10 -0.58
N PRO A 40 7.00 6.58 -0.19
CA PRO A 40 6.20 6.00 0.90
C PRO A 40 5.95 4.50 0.72
N GLY A 41 5.62 4.05 -0.49
CA GLY A 41 5.38 2.63 -0.76
C GLY A 41 6.59 1.74 -0.46
N ARG A 42 7.82 2.19 -0.77
CA ARG A 42 9.06 1.47 -0.40
C ARG A 42 9.27 1.43 1.10
N ARG A 43 8.99 2.52 1.83
CA ARG A 43 9.16 2.57 3.29
C ARG A 43 8.20 1.62 4.01
N ILE A 44 6.93 1.61 3.61
CA ILE A 44 5.93 0.70 4.19
C ILE A 44 6.33 -0.76 3.99
N ARG A 45 6.81 -1.12 2.78
CA ARG A 45 7.32 -2.48 2.52
C ARG A 45 8.53 -2.84 3.37
N ALA A 46 9.52 -1.94 3.47
CA ALA A 46 10.68 -2.19 4.31
C ALA A 46 10.32 -2.40 5.79
N VAL A 47 9.37 -1.62 6.32
CA VAL A 47 8.88 -1.80 7.70
C VAL A 47 8.14 -3.12 7.86
N ALA A 48 7.25 -3.44 6.93
CA ALA A 48 6.51 -4.71 6.91
C ALA A 48 7.45 -5.93 6.91
N ASP A 49 8.50 -5.89 6.08
CA ASP A 49 9.54 -6.93 6.01
C ASP A 49 10.28 -7.09 7.34
N LEU A 50 10.65 -5.97 7.99
CA LEU A 50 11.35 -5.97 9.27
C LEU A 50 10.48 -6.45 10.44
N SER A 51 9.18 -6.14 10.44
CA SER A 51 8.25 -6.51 11.52
C SER A 51 7.57 -7.86 11.29
N GLY A 52 7.71 -8.47 10.11
CA GLY A 52 6.97 -9.67 9.71
C GLY A 52 5.45 -9.45 9.67
N LEU A 53 5.02 -8.24 9.33
CA LEU A 53 3.61 -7.84 9.18
C LEU A 53 3.28 -7.64 7.70
N GLN A 54 2.00 -7.64 7.35
CA GLN A 54 1.55 -7.25 6.01
C GLN A 54 1.52 -5.72 5.87
N PRO A 55 1.78 -5.16 4.67
CA PRO A 55 1.68 -3.72 4.42
C PRO A 55 0.35 -3.11 4.86
N ALA A 56 -0.76 -3.84 4.70
CA ALA A 56 -2.09 -3.39 5.15
C ALA A 56 -2.17 -3.23 6.68
N GLN A 57 -1.50 -4.08 7.46
CA GLN A 57 -1.48 -3.98 8.92
C GLN A 57 -0.67 -2.75 9.38
N ILE A 58 0.44 -2.46 8.70
CA ILE A 58 1.21 -1.23 8.95
C ILE A 58 0.36 0.01 8.67
N LEU A 59 -0.39 0.01 7.56
CA LEU A 59 -1.28 1.11 7.20
C LEU A 59 -2.44 1.28 8.19
N ALA A 60 -3.02 0.18 8.68
CA ALA A 60 -4.05 0.22 9.72
C ALA A 60 -3.51 0.85 11.01
N GLN A 61 -2.34 0.42 11.48
CA GLN A 61 -1.71 0.97 12.68
C GLN A 61 -1.32 2.45 12.51
N LEU A 62 -0.89 2.86 11.31
CA LEU A 62 -0.67 4.28 11.02
C LEU A 62 -1.98 5.07 11.14
N ALA A 63 -3.07 4.57 10.55
CA ALA A 63 -4.38 5.22 10.57
C ALA A 63 -4.95 5.33 11.99
N GLU A 64 -4.81 4.29 12.81
CA GLU A 64 -5.22 4.30 14.22
C GLU A 64 -4.49 5.34 15.08
N ARG A 65 -3.32 5.78 14.62
CA ARG A 65 -2.42 6.69 15.36
C ARG A 65 -2.38 8.09 14.77
N VAL A 66 -3.20 8.36 13.75
CA VAL A 66 -3.30 9.70 13.19
C VAL A 66 -3.82 10.66 14.24
N VAL A 67 -3.08 11.75 14.45
CA VAL A 67 -3.49 12.89 15.24
C VAL A 67 -3.68 14.06 14.29
N VAL A 68 -4.86 14.67 14.35
CA VAL A 68 -5.18 15.89 13.60
C VAL A 68 -5.16 17.06 14.58
N SER A 69 -4.28 18.02 14.35
CA SER A 69 -4.18 19.25 15.13
C SER A 69 -5.31 20.22 14.80
N GLU A 70 -5.52 21.25 15.64
CA GLU A 70 -6.56 22.26 15.44
C GLU A 70 -6.42 23.02 14.11
N ASP A 71 -5.19 23.14 13.59
CA ASP A 71 -4.88 23.77 12.30
C ASP A 71 -5.07 22.81 11.10
N GLY A 72 -5.52 21.58 11.33
CA GLY A 72 -5.70 20.55 10.31
C GLY A 72 -4.42 19.77 9.96
N THR A 73 -3.31 20.01 10.65
CA THR A 73 -2.08 19.24 10.44
C THR A 73 -2.29 17.78 10.83
N VAL A 74 -1.96 16.87 9.91
CA VAL A 74 -2.02 15.42 10.11
C VAL A 74 -0.64 14.92 10.51
N SER A 75 -0.54 14.30 11.69
CA SER A 75 0.70 13.73 12.20
C SER A 75 0.48 12.32 12.72
N VAL A 76 1.56 11.53 12.82
CA VAL A 76 1.54 10.22 13.46
C VAL A 76 2.70 10.19 14.46
N PRO A 77 2.44 9.99 15.76
CA PRO A 77 3.49 9.84 16.75
C PRO A 77 4.38 8.63 16.45
N PRO A 78 5.68 8.66 16.80
CA PRO A 78 6.56 7.52 16.66
C PRO A 78 5.97 6.25 17.30
N PHE A 79 6.19 5.11 16.65
CA PHE A 79 5.73 3.82 17.14
C PHE A 79 6.56 2.68 16.59
N MET A 80 6.50 1.54 17.29
CA MET A 80 7.00 0.27 16.78
C MET A 80 5.79 -0.57 16.34
N PRO A 81 5.74 -1.05 15.10
CA PRO A 81 4.68 -1.93 14.66
C PRO A 81 4.65 -3.22 15.47
N SER A 82 3.48 -3.66 15.87
CA SER A 82 3.25 -4.91 16.61
C SER A 82 2.19 -5.77 15.93
N ARG A 83 2.14 -7.05 16.26
CA ARG A 83 1.04 -7.94 15.81
C ARG A 83 -0.24 -7.67 16.56
#